data_AF-A0A3D4B9F2-F1
#
_entry.id   AF-A0A3D4B9F2-F1
#
_cell.length_a   1.000
_cell.length_b   1.000
_cell.length_c   1.000
_cell.angle_alpha   90.00
_cell.angle_beta   90.00
_cell.angle_gamma   90.00
#
_symmetry.space_group_name_H-M   'P 1'
#
loop_
_entity.id
_entity.type
_entity.pdbx_description
1 polymer ?
#
loop_
_entity_poly.entity_id
_entity_poly.type
_entity_poly.pdbx_seq_one_letter_code
_entity_poly.pdbx_strand_id
1 'polypeptide(L)' 'MRITALGTGMPFCRREQRSSGWLVELGNGDVFVFDLGTGSSANLNALG' A
#
# COMPACT_ATOMS: atom_id res chain seq x y z
N MET A 1 2.80 -16.19 1.09
CA MET A 1 2.18 -14.98 0.51
C MET A 1 1.89 -14.02 1.64
N ARG A 2 2.26 -12.74 1.47
CA ARG A 2 1.97 -11.65 2.41
C ARG A 2 1.30 -10.50 1.65
N ILE A 3 0.27 -9.91 2.23
CA ILE A 3 -0.40 -8.73 1.69
C ILE A 3 -0.33 -7.63 2.76
N THR A 4 0.21 -6.48 2.39
CA THR A 4 0.31 -5.32 3.26
C THR A 4 -0.59 -4.21 2.74
N ALA A 5 -1.51 -3.74 3.58
CA ALA A 5 -2.31 -2.56 3.27
C ALA A 5 -1.45 -1.30 3.39
N LEU A 6 -1.20 -0.62 2.27
CA LEU A 6 -0.51 0.67 2.22
C LEU A 6 -1.49 1.82 2.42
N GLY A 7 -2.77 1.61 2.11
CA GLY A 7 -3.86 2.53 2.43
C GLY A 7 -5.21 1.90 2.12
N THR A 8 -6.22 2.26 2.91
CA THR A 8 -7.55 1.65 2.88
C THR A 8 -8.68 2.68 2.73
N GLY A 9 -8.36 3.97 2.51
CA GLY A 9 -9.31 5.09 2.46
C GLY A 9 -9.76 5.47 1.05
N MET A 10 -10.74 6.39 0.97
CA MET A 10 -11.32 6.91 -0.29
C MET A 10 -11.83 8.36 -0.16
N PRO A 11 -11.99 9.08 -1.30
CA PRO A 11 -10.94 9.34 -2.31
C PRO A 11 -9.89 10.32 -1.77
N PHE A 12 -10.24 11.10 -0.75
CA PHE A 12 -9.37 12.08 -0.12
C PHE A 12 -8.61 11.45 1.04
N CYS A 13 -7.29 11.67 1.07
CA CYS A 13 -6.47 11.28 2.19
C CYS A 13 -6.95 11.89 3.51
N ARG A 14 -6.95 11.07 4.55
CA ARG A 14 -7.15 11.50 5.94
C ARG A 14 -5.85 11.32 6.69
N ARG A 15 -5.71 12.05 7.81
CA ARG A 15 -4.49 12.01 8.63
C ARG A 15 -4.19 10.59 9.12
N GLU A 16 -5.23 9.83 9.45
CA GLU A 16 -5.13 8.46 9.95
C GLU A 16 -5.14 7.39 8.85
N GLN A 17 -5.61 7.72 7.64
CA GLN A 17 -5.84 6.72 6.59
C GLN A 17 -5.54 7.29 5.20
N ARG A 18 -4.61 6.64 4.49
CA ARG A 18 -4.21 6.99 3.12
C ARG A 18 -5.19 6.40 2.10
N SER A 19 -5.14 6.91 0.87
CA SER A 19 -5.92 6.35 -0.25
C SER A 19 -5.48 4.92 -0.58
N SER A 20 -6.32 4.17 -1.29
CA SER A 20 -6.09 2.75 -1.66
C SER A 20 -4.66 2.47 -2.14
N GLY A 21 -4.04 1.42 -1.62
CA GLY A 21 -2.76 0.89 -2.06
C GLY A 21 -2.40 -0.40 -1.34
N TRP A 22 -1.79 -1.33 -2.05
CA TRP A 22 -1.53 -2.70 -1.57
C TRP A 22 -0.17 -3.21 -2.07
N LEU A 23 0.62 -3.77 -1.16
CA LEU A 23 1.83 -4.51 -1.50
C LEU A 23 1.53 -6.01 -1.38
N VAL A 24 1.79 -6.77 -2.44
CA VAL A 24 1.58 -8.22 -2.49
C VAL A 24 2.92 -8.91 -2.74
N GLU A 25 3.32 -9.74 -1.78
CA GLU A 25 4.59 -10.47 -1.80
C GLU A 25 4.28 -11.98 -1.89
N LEU A 26 4.71 -12.59 -2.99
CA LEU A 26 4.45 -13.99 -3.29
C LEU A 26 5.57 -14.90 -2.77
N GLY A 27 5.26 -16.19 -2.59
CA GLY A 27 6.24 -17.17 -2.08
C GLY A 27 7.38 -17.48 -3.05
N ASN A 28 7.25 -17.08 -4.32
CA ASN A 28 8.28 -17.21 -5.35
C ASN A 28 9.22 -15.99 -5.43
N GLY A 29 9.04 -14.98 -4.56
CA GLY A 29 9.86 -13.77 -4.52
C GLY A 29 9.33 -12.61 -5.35
N ASP A 30 8.27 -12.81 -6.15
CA ASP A 30 7.66 -11.70 -6.89
C ASP A 30 6.96 -10.72 -5.94
N VAL A 31 7.06 -9.44 -6.28
CA VAL A 31 6.47 -8.34 -5.52
C VAL A 31 5.67 -7.45 -6.47
N PHE A 32 4.40 -7.24 -6.14
CA PHE A 32 3.48 -6.42 -6.92
C PHE A 32 2.89 -5.31 -6.07
N VAL A 33 2.71 -4.15 -6.67
CA VAL A 33 1.95 -3.04 -6.09
C VAL A 33 0.62 -2.94 -6.84
N PHE A 34 -0.49 -3.03 -6.12
CA PHE A 34 -1.84 -2.81 -6.64
C PHE A 34 -2.42 -1.55 -6.03
N ASP A 35 -2.78 -0.59 -6.89
CA ASP A 35 -3.01 0.81 -6.54
C ASP A 35 -1.82 1.48 -5.83
N LEU A 36 -1.69 2.79 -6.05
CA LEU A 36 -0.81 3.64 -5.25
C LEU A 36 -1.43 5.02 -5.13
N GLY A 37 -2.61 5.06 -4.49
CA GLY A 37 -3.35 6.29 -4.25
C GLY A 37 -2.55 7.28 -3.42
N THR A 38 -2.99 8.54 -3.41
CA THR A 38 -2.31 9.63 -2.69
C THR A 38 -1.89 9.20 -1.28
N GLY A 39 -0.63 9.50 -0.92
CA GLY A 39 -0.06 9.24 0.40
C GLY A 39 0.23 7.77 0.75
N SER A 40 -0.24 6.78 -0.02
CA SER A 40 0.07 5.36 0.22
C SER A 40 1.55 5.03 -0.03
N SER A 41 2.22 5.78 -0.92
CA SER A 41 3.66 5.65 -1.16
C SER A 41 4.53 5.95 0.07
N ALA A 42 4.06 6.80 0.99
CA ALA A 42 4.77 7.04 2.24
C ALA A 42 4.78 5.78 3.13
N ASN A 43 3.68 5.01 3.12
CA ASN A 43 3.61 3.74 3.84
C ASN A 43 4.46 2.67 3.15
N LEU A 44 4.53 2.66 1.82
CA LEU A 44 5.43 1.76 1.08
C LEU A 44 6.89 2.02 1.43
N ASN A 45 7.33 3.28 1.40
CA ASN A 45 8.70 3.67 1.75
C ASN A 45 9.05 3.38 3.22
N ALA A 46 8.06 3.28 4.11
CA ALA A 46 8.29 2.94 5.51
C ALA A 46 8.61 1.45 5.73
N LEU A 47 8.45 0.59 4.70
CA LEU A 47 8.71 -0.85 4.78
C LEU A 47 10.17 -1.24 4.55
N GLY A 48 11.03 -0.31 4.10
CA GLY A 48 12.47 -0.53 3.87
C GLY A 48 12.86 -0.38 2.40
#